data_AF-A0A2C9CWT5-F1
#
_entry.id   AF-A0A2C9CWT5-F1
#
_cell.length_a   1.000
_cell.length_b   1.000
_cell.length_c   1.000
_cell.angle_alpha   90.00
_cell.angle_beta   90.00
_cell.angle_gamma   90.00
#
_symmetry.space_group_name_H-M   'P 1'
#
loop_
_entity.id
_entity.type
_entity.pdbx_description
1 polymer ?
#
loop_
_entity_poly.entity_id
_entity_poly.type
_entity_poly.pdbx_seq_one_letter_code
_entity_poly.pdbx_strand_id
1 'polypeptide(L)'
;MTDTKTHTLRDATASNPNAVSVRIEPKTMSRAKFQRRHDFRIGAQPVYVDGDRTELNRPLMPLRPLPDIQQENEALRLRAGRTRKMKSNAAVVTVGIITFGHRAQEAFNRLPDERQDRAFKELAHEIAVQLKTSLEALVVHLDETAIHAHFTLRAYNDDGEPISNATRLGDMSALQYLAAEVMQRFAPEIERGNRKKARLKAGADYPDTLHRTVKQLRADLPQEKATLEAEIEAISLELSDQKASVEKTHRHLRKLEAKAELTEKEIKRKETYSQRLEKKQAAMAEDMKRLETRQASLETAMAQEAEAIEKEKQAV
;
A
#
# COMPACT_ATOMS: atom_id res chain seq x y z
N MET A 1 -20.86 21.01 -21.94
CA MET A 1 -20.50 20.58 -20.57
C MET A 1 -19.09 20.04 -20.63
N THR A 2 -18.11 20.89 -20.33
CA THR A 2 -16.70 20.53 -20.29
C THR A 2 -16.43 19.75 -19.01
N ASP A 3 -16.15 18.46 -19.18
CA ASP A 3 -15.76 17.53 -18.13
C ASP A 3 -14.45 18.02 -17.50
N THR A 4 -14.58 18.78 -16.42
CA THR A 4 -13.44 19.32 -15.67
C THR A 4 -13.04 18.25 -14.67
N LYS A 5 -12.41 17.17 -15.17
CA LYS A 5 -11.71 16.24 -14.31
C LYS A 5 -10.56 17.01 -13.66
N THR A 6 -10.73 17.34 -12.40
CA THR A 6 -9.67 17.85 -11.53
C THR A 6 -8.55 16.82 -11.52
N HIS A 7 -7.59 16.97 -12.43
CA HIS A 7 -6.30 16.29 -12.34
C HIS A 7 -5.56 16.91 -11.15
N THR A 8 -5.90 16.49 -9.94
CA THR A 8 -5.00 16.61 -8.80
C THR A 8 -3.69 15.95 -9.23
N LEU A 9 -2.65 16.77 -9.38
CA LEU A 9 -1.29 16.31 -9.62
C LEU A 9 -0.99 15.27 -8.53
N ARG A 10 -0.84 14.01 -8.93
CA ARG A 10 -0.52 12.93 -7.98
C ARG A 10 0.79 13.27 -7.31
N ASP A 11 0.79 13.24 -5.99
CA ASP A 11 2.00 13.38 -5.20
C ASP A 11 2.94 12.20 -5.53
N ALA A 12 4.01 12.51 -6.27
CA ALA A 12 4.99 11.53 -6.70
C ALA A 12 5.89 11.06 -5.53
N THR A 13 5.84 11.73 -4.37
CA THR A 13 6.57 11.35 -3.15
C THR A 13 5.84 10.25 -2.38
N ALA A 14 4.51 10.24 -2.42
CA ALA A 14 3.67 9.31 -1.67
C ALA A 14 3.67 7.88 -2.27
N SER A 15 3.22 6.93 -1.46
CA SER A 15 2.85 5.59 -1.94
C SER A 15 1.60 5.67 -2.82
N ASN A 16 1.47 4.80 -3.84
CA ASN A 16 0.29 4.82 -4.72
C ASN A 16 -0.86 4.04 -4.06
N PRO A 17 -1.98 4.67 -3.68
CA PRO A 17 -3.09 4.00 -3.01
C PRO A 17 -3.87 3.05 -3.93
N ASN A 18 -3.72 3.19 -5.24
CA ASN A 18 -4.28 2.28 -6.25
C ASN A 18 -3.33 1.11 -6.56
N ALA A 19 -2.22 0.96 -5.84
CA ALA A 19 -1.24 -0.07 -6.18
C ALA A 19 -1.70 -1.47 -5.81
N VAL A 20 -1.47 -2.44 -6.69
CA VAL A 20 -1.19 -3.81 -6.27
C VAL A 20 0.29 -3.96 -5.94
N SER A 21 0.62 -4.78 -4.94
CA SER A 21 1.99 -5.12 -4.58
C SER A 21 2.16 -6.63 -4.45
N VAL A 22 3.28 -7.11 -4.97
CA VAL A 22 3.72 -8.49 -4.77
C VAL A 22 5.03 -8.49 -4.02
N ARG A 23 5.20 -9.38 -3.05
CA ARG A 23 6.51 -9.63 -2.43
C ARG A 23 6.75 -11.12 -2.35
N ILE A 24 7.99 -11.54 -2.51
CA ILE A 24 8.40 -12.94 -2.37
C ILE A 24 9.58 -13.05 -1.41
N GLU A 25 9.64 -14.15 -0.66
CA GLU A 25 10.70 -14.43 0.29
C GLU A 25 11.03 -15.94 0.32
N PRO A 26 12.30 -16.33 0.22
CA PRO A 26 12.70 -17.73 0.38
C PRO A 26 12.50 -18.20 1.81
N LYS A 27 11.93 -19.40 2.00
CA LYS A 27 11.71 -20.02 3.32
C LYS A 27 12.39 -21.38 3.41
N THR A 28 13.14 -21.58 4.50
CA THR A 28 13.68 -22.89 4.89
C THR A 28 12.56 -23.83 5.33
N MET A 29 12.84 -25.13 5.47
CA MET A 29 11.84 -26.13 5.89
C MET A 29 11.06 -25.73 7.15
N SER A 30 11.74 -25.26 8.20
CA SER A 30 11.08 -24.87 9.45
C SER A 30 10.14 -23.66 9.26
N ARG A 31 10.60 -22.66 8.50
CA ARG A 31 9.80 -21.46 8.19
C ARG A 31 8.65 -21.77 7.24
N ALA A 32 8.83 -22.67 6.28
CA ALA A 32 7.79 -23.14 5.37
C ALA A 32 6.68 -23.88 6.13
N LYS A 33 7.02 -24.69 7.14
CA LYS A 33 6.02 -25.32 8.03
C LYS A 33 5.22 -24.30 8.84
N PHE A 34 5.85 -23.21 9.26
CA PHE A 34 5.14 -22.11 9.93
C PHE A 34 4.20 -21.40 8.95
N GLN A 35 4.70 -21.06 7.75
CA GLN A 35 3.88 -20.44 6.71
C GLN A 35 2.66 -21.31 6.35
N ARG A 36 2.85 -22.61 6.13
CA ARG A 36 1.74 -23.54 5.85
C ARG A 36 0.68 -23.52 6.95
N ARG A 37 1.09 -23.43 8.22
CA ARG A 37 0.14 -23.38 9.34
C ARG A 37 -0.65 -22.09 9.34
N HIS A 38 0.02 -20.98 9.06
CA HIS A 38 -0.61 -19.67 8.91
C HIS A 38 -1.60 -19.66 7.74
N ASP A 39 -1.15 -19.99 6.53
CA ASP A 39 -1.95 -19.84 5.29
C ASP A 39 -3.17 -20.76 5.28
N PHE A 40 -3.06 -21.97 5.83
CA PHE A 40 -4.16 -22.93 5.84
C PHE A 40 -4.92 -22.96 7.16
N ARG A 41 -4.70 -21.97 8.03
CA ARG A 41 -5.32 -21.86 9.35
C ARG A 41 -5.24 -23.14 10.19
N ILE A 42 -4.06 -23.76 10.22
CA ILE A 42 -3.81 -25.02 10.92
C ILE A 42 -3.22 -24.74 12.31
N GLY A 43 -3.97 -25.11 13.34
CA GLY A 43 -3.58 -24.97 14.74
C GLY A 43 -3.95 -23.60 15.30
N ALA A 44 -3.26 -23.17 16.35
CA ALA A 44 -3.48 -21.87 16.97
C ALA A 44 -3.32 -20.76 15.91
N GLN A 45 -4.42 -20.08 15.64
CA GLN A 45 -4.39 -18.88 14.83
C GLN A 45 -4.11 -17.70 15.73
N PRO A 46 -3.39 -16.71 15.21
CA PRO A 46 -3.16 -15.58 16.07
C PRO A 46 -4.44 -14.70 16.16
N VAL A 47 -4.57 -13.93 17.23
CA VAL A 47 -5.77 -13.20 17.70
C VAL A 47 -6.40 -12.20 16.69
N TYR A 48 -5.74 -11.88 15.58
CA TYR A 48 -6.27 -10.96 14.56
C TYR A 48 -7.07 -11.65 13.48
N VAL A 49 -6.87 -12.95 13.35
CA VAL A 49 -7.69 -13.75 12.47
C VAL A 49 -9.08 -13.70 13.06
N ASP A 50 -10.01 -13.13 12.31
CA ASP A 50 -11.42 -13.15 12.65
C ASP A 50 -11.92 -14.59 12.46
N GLY A 51 -12.01 -15.31 13.59
CA GLY A 51 -12.46 -16.71 13.61
C GLY A 51 -13.83 -16.90 12.99
N ASP A 52 -14.69 -15.88 13.07
CA ASP A 52 -16.05 -15.88 12.52
C ASP A 52 -16.08 -15.60 11.00
N ARG A 53 -14.91 -15.36 10.39
CA ARG A 53 -14.76 -15.14 8.94
C ARG A 53 -13.81 -16.14 8.30
N THR A 54 -13.20 -17.04 9.07
CA THR A 54 -12.19 -17.98 8.57
C THR A 54 -12.75 -18.90 7.48
N GLU A 55 -14.04 -19.24 7.57
CA GLU A 55 -14.76 -20.01 6.55
C GLU A 55 -14.94 -19.27 5.22
N LEU A 56 -14.78 -17.93 5.22
CA LEU A 56 -14.75 -17.13 3.99
C LEU A 56 -13.42 -17.26 3.25
N ASN A 57 -12.35 -17.74 3.90
CA ASN A 57 -11.07 -17.95 3.23
C ASN A 57 -11.21 -18.95 2.09
N ARG A 58 -10.49 -18.70 1.01
CA ARG A 58 -10.58 -19.52 -0.21
C ARG A 58 -9.23 -20.20 -0.47
N PRO A 59 -9.06 -21.48 -0.10
CA PRO A 59 -7.90 -22.27 -0.46
C PRO A 59 -7.99 -22.69 -1.93
N LEU A 60 -7.50 -21.83 -2.82
CA LEU A 60 -7.59 -22.00 -4.26
C LEU A 60 -6.70 -23.14 -4.80
N MET A 61 -5.62 -23.45 -4.09
CA MET A 61 -4.74 -24.57 -4.37
C MET A 61 -4.09 -25.08 -3.07
N PRO A 62 -4.24 -26.36 -2.72
CA PRO A 62 -3.63 -26.93 -1.52
C PRO A 62 -2.12 -27.08 -1.68
N LEU A 63 -1.38 -26.95 -0.57
CA LEU A 63 0.06 -27.20 -0.55
C LEU A 63 0.36 -28.69 -0.49
N ARG A 64 1.06 -29.23 -1.50
CA ARG A 64 1.61 -30.59 -1.45
C ARG A 64 2.65 -30.74 -0.32
N PRO A 65 2.96 -31.96 0.13
CA PRO A 65 3.89 -32.15 1.25
C PRO A 65 5.24 -31.46 1.02
N LEU A 66 5.66 -30.62 1.96
CA LEU A 66 6.95 -29.94 1.92
C LEU A 66 8.16 -30.87 1.70
N PRO A 67 8.20 -32.11 2.26
CA PRO A 67 9.27 -33.07 1.95
C PRO A 67 9.36 -33.43 0.47
N ASP A 68 8.23 -33.52 -0.23
CA ASP A 68 8.20 -33.86 -1.66
C ASP A 68 8.76 -32.71 -2.50
N ILE A 69 8.39 -31.46 -2.15
CA ILE A 69 8.98 -30.25 -2.75
C ILE A 69 10.50 -30.22 -2.52
N GLN A 70 10.95 -30.58 -1.31
CA GLN A 70 12.37 -30.64 -1.00
C GLN A 70 13.11 -31.68 -1.85
N GLN A 71 12.56 -32.88 -1.99
CA GLN A 71 13.14 -33.93 -2.83
C GLN A 71 13.23 -33.50 -4.30
N GLU A 72 12.21 -32.80 -4.79
CA GLU A 72 12.22 -32.26 -6.16
C GLU A 72 13.29 -31.18 -6.35
N ASN A 73 13.47 -30.28 -5.38
CA ASN A 73 14.55 -29.30 -5.39
C ASN A 73 15.93 -29.99 -5.44
N GLU A 74 16.11 -31.07 -4.68
CA GLU A 74 17.34 -31.88 -4.71
C GLU A 74 17.55 -32.53 -6.07
N ALA A 75 16.50 -33.09 -6.68
CA ALA A 75 16.55 -33.68 -8.01
C ALA A 75 16.88 -32.65 -9.10
N LEU A 76 16.28 -31.46 -9.06
CA LEU A 76 16.59 -30.35 -9.98
C LEU A 76 18.06 -29.95 -9.89
N ARG A 77 18.59 -29.81 -8.67
CA ARG A 77 20.00 -29.51 -8.45
C ARG A 77 20.94 -30.58 -9.00
N LEU A 78 20.60 -31.85 -8.81
CA LEU A 78 21.38 -32.97 -9.34
C LEU A 78 21.39 -32.94 -10.87
N ARG A 79 20.24 -32.70 -11.51
CA ARG A 79 20.14 -32.52 -12.97
C ARG A 79 20.97 -31.36 -13.49
N ALA A 80 21.07 -30.28 -12.71
CA ALA A 80 21.93 -29.13 -12.99
C ALA A 80 23.43 -29.35 -12.68
N GLY A 81 23.85 -30.60 -12.43
CA GLY A 81 25.25 -30.97 -12.17
C GLY A 81 25.79 -30.53 -10.81
N ARG A 82 24.92 -30.16 -9.85
CA ARG A 82 25.36 -29.74 -8.51
C ARG A 82 25.67 -30.96 -7.65
N THR A 83 26.95 -31.19 -7.39
CA THR A 83 27.44 -32.38 -6.64
C THR A 83 27.35 -32.26 -5.13
N ARG A 84 27.33 -31.04 -4.58
CA ARG A 84 27.22 -30.82 -3.13
C ARG A 84 25.79 -31.04 -2.65
N LYS A 85 25.66 -31.73 -1.50
CA LYS A 85 24.38 -31.89 -0.80
C LYS A 85 23.69 -30.53 -0.57
N MET A 86 22.36 -30.54 -0.57
CA MET A 86 21.61 -29.35 -0.18
C MET A 86 21.85 -28.98 1.28
N LYS A 87 22.12 -27.70 1.53
CA LYS A 87 22.34 -27.20 2.89
C LYS A 87 21.03 -27.36 3.68
N SER A 88 21.13 -27.66 4.97
CA SER A 88 19.96 -27.78 5.87
C SER A 88 19.18 -26.47 6.00
N ASN A 89 19.84 -25.33 5.79
CA ASN A 89 19.24 -24.00 5.77
C ASN A 89 18.90 -23.50 4.36
N ALA A 90 18.93 -24.37 3.34
CA ALA A 90 18.46 -24.00 2.00
C ALA A 90 16.95 -23.72 2.02
N ALA A 91 16.52 -22.85 1.12
CA ALA A 91 15.10 -22.62 0.89
C ALA A 91 14.47 -23.87 0.28
N VAL A 92 13.28 -24.24 0.77
CA VAL A 92 12.46 -25.33 0.22
C VAL A 92 11.36 -24.75 -0.66
N VAL A 93 10.79 -23.62 -0.24
CA VAL A 93 9.81 -22.86 -1.01
C VAL A 93 10.18 -21.38 -1.03
N THR A 94 9.63 -20.66 -2.00
CA THR A 94 9.59 -19.20 -2.03
C THR A 94 8.14 -18.78 -1.82
N VAL A 95 7.85 -18.15 -0.69
CA VAL A 95 6.49 -17.68 -0.36
C VAL A 95 6.31 -16.30 -0.92
N GLY A 96 5.13 -16.02 -1.47
CA GLY A 96 4.74 -14.69 -1.88
C GLY A 96 3.42 -14.24 -1.28
N ILE A 97 3.22 -12.93 -1.29
CA ILE A 97 2.00 -12.26 -0.88
C ILE A 97 1.59 -11.25 -1.95
N ILE A 98 0.29 -11.21 -2.26
CA ILE A 98 -0.36 -10.24 -3.14
C ILE A 98 -1.24 -9.35 -2.26
N THR A 99 -0.94 -8.06 -2.19
CA THR A 99 -1.67 -7.07 -1.38
C THR A 99 -2.07 -5.86 -2.22
N PHE A 100 -2.98 -5.04 -1.71
CA PHE A 100 -3.46 -3.83 -2.38
C PHE A 100 -3.28 -2.61 -1.48
N GLY A 101 -3.11 -1.43 -2.11
CA GLY A 101 -3.38 -0.16 -1.45
C GLY A 101 -4.90 0.00 -1.23
N HIS A 102 -5.30 0.85 -0.28
CA HIS A 102 -6.69 0.94 0.16
C HIS A 102 -7.70 1.20 -0.97
N ARG A 103 -7.38 2.07 -1.95
CA ARG A 103 -8.28 2.32 -3.09
C ARG A 103 -8.34 1.14 -4.06
N ALA A 104 -7.20 0.49 -4.30
CA ALA A 104 -7.18 -0.72 -5.11
C ALA A 104 -7.94 -1.87 -4.45
N GLN A 105 -7.86 -1.98 -3.12
CA GLN A 105 -8.61 -2.95 -2.34
C GLN A 105 -10.12 -2.74 -2.50
N GLU A 106 -10.59 -1.49 -2.36
CA GLU A 106 -12.01 -1.16 -2.60
C GLU A 106 -12.46 -1.53 -4.01
N ALA A 107 -11.66 -1.18 -5.03
CA ALA A 107 -11.97 -1.52 -6.42
C ALA A 107 -12.01 -3.04 -6.62
N PHE A 108 -11.07 -3.78 -6.04
CA PHE A 108 -10.98 -5.23 -6.14
C PHE A 108 -12.13 -5.94 -5.42
N ASN A 109 -12.54 -5.44 -4.24
CA ASN A 109 -13.66 -5.97 -3.46
C ASN A 109 -15.01 -5.84 -4.15
N ARG A 110 -15.16 -4.93 -5.13
CA ARG A 110 -16.38 -4.82 -5.94
C ARG A 110 -16.52 -5.94 -6.98
N LEU A 111 -15.45 -6.69 -7.24
CA LEU A 111 -15.49 -7.83 -8.15
C LEU A 111 -16.19 -9.02 -7.48
N PRO A 112 -16.96 -9.83 -8.24
CA PRO A 112 -17.44 -11.13 -7.75
C PRO A 112 -16.28 -12.03 -7.34
N ASP A 113 -16.52 -12.88 -6.35
CA ASP A 113 -15.52 -13.79 -5.78
C ASP A 113 -14.81 -14.62 -6.85
N GLU A 114 -15.53 -15.16 -7.84
CA GLU A 114 -14.92 -15.97 -8.90
C GLU A 114 -13.98 -15.16 -9.80
N ARG A 115 -14.23 -13.84 -9.95
CA ARG A 115 -13.33 -12.95 -10.68
C ARG A 115 -12.10 -12.61 -9.85
N GLN A 116 -12.26 -12.41 -8.54
CA GLN A 116 -11.13 -12.21 -7.64
C GLN A 116 -10.21 -13.45 -7.63
N ASP A 117 -10.78 -14.64 -7.51
CA ASP A 117 -10.03 -15.90 -7.52
C ASP A 117 -9.29 -16.14 -8.83
N ARG A 118 -9.93 -15.80 -9.96
CA ARG A 118 -9.28 -15.86 -11.26
C ARG A 118 -8.09 -14.90 -11.34
N ALA A 119 -8.24 -13.67 -10.86
CA ALA A 119 -7.16 -12.69 -10.85
C ALA A 119 -5.97 -13.17 -10.00
N PHE A 120 -6.22 -13.72 -8.82
CA PHE A 120 -5.15 -14.28 -7.98
C PHE A 120 -4.48 -15.51 -8.60
N LYS A 121 -5.26 -16.43 -9.19
CA LYS A 121 -4.72 -17.60 -9.88
C LYS A 121 -3.85 -17.22 -11.07
N GLU A 122 -4.35 -16.30 -11.91
CA GLU A 122 -3.63 -15.82 -13.09
C GLU A 122 -2.33 -15.13 -12.68
N LEU A 123 -2.37 -14.22 -11.71
CA LEU A 123 -1.17 -13.54 -11.23
C LEU A 123 -0.15 -14.52 -10.62
N ALA A 124 -0.58 -15.40 -9.72
CA ALA A 124 0.33 -16.35 -9.08
C ALA A 124 0.96 -17.32 -10.10
N HIS A 125 0.19 -17.73 -11.12
CA HIS A 125 0.68 -18.59 -12.20
C HIS A 125 1.64 -17.86 -13.13
N GLU A 126 1.33 -16.63 -13.57
CA GLU A 126 2.22 -15.84 -14.41
C GLU A 126 3.53 -15.49 -13.70
N ILE A 127 3.50 -15.25 -12.38
CA ILE A 127 4.71 -15.10 -11.57
C ILE A 127 5.54 -16.39 -11.59
N ALA A 128 4.90 -17.55 -11.42
CA ALA A 128 5.58 -18.84 -11.46
C ALA A 128 6.27 -19.08 -12.82
N VAL A 129 5.56 -18.78 -13.92
CA VAL A 129 6.08 -18.85 -15.30
C VAL A 129 7.25 -17.90 -15.50
N GLN A 130 7.14 -16.63 -15.09
CA GLN A 130 8.20 -15.64 -15.22
C GLN A 130 9.47 -16.05 -14.45
N LEU A 131 9.29 -16.67 -13.29
CA LEU A 131 10.38 -17.17 -12.45
C LEU A 131 10.84 -18.60 -12.83
N LYS A 132 10.24 -19.20 -13.86
CA LYS A 132 10.50 -20.56 -14.35
C LYS A 132 10.45 -21.60 -13.22
N THR A 133 9.39 -21.54 -12.42
CA THR A 133 9.18 -22.42 -11.26
C THR A 133 7.73 -22.86 -11.19
N SER A 134 7.41 -23.78 -10.29
CA SER A 134 6.06 -24.26 -10.04
C SER A 134 5.36 -23.46 -8.95
N LEU A 135 4.06 -23.19 -9.17
CA LEU A 135 3.14 -22.78 -8.12
C LEU A 135 2.75 -24.03 -7.31
N GLU A 136 2.85 -23.93 -5.99
CA GLU A 136 2.69 -25.03 -5.05
C GLU A 136 1.49 -24.87 -4.12
N ALA A 137 1.05 -23.64 -3.88
CA ALA A 137 -0.16 -23.34 -3.12
C ALA A 137 -0.65 -21.92 -3.41
N LEU A 138 -1.94 -21.69 -3.19
CA LEU A 138 -2.58 -20.38 -3.26
C LEU A 138 -3.77 -20.34 -2.31
N VAL A 139 -3.78 -19.37 -1.39
CA VAL A 139 -4.86 -19.16 -0.43
C VAL A 139 -5.19 -17.68 -0.36
N VAL A 140 -6.49 -17.36 -0.43
CA VAL A 140 -7.02 -16.00 -0.23
C VAL A 140 -7.52 -15.89 1.20
N HIS A 141 -7.06 -14.87 1.91
CA HIS A 141 -7.53 -14.54 3.25
C HIS A 141 -8.56 -13.42 3.18
N LEU A 142 -9.73 -13.69 3.79
CA LEU A 142 -10.85 -12.76 3.97
C LEU A 142 -11.21 -12.57 5.45
N ASP A 143 -10.49 -13.23 6.35
CA ASP A 143 -10.62 -13.21 7.81
C ASP A 143 -9.63 -12.26 8.48
N GLU A 144 -9.11 -11.31 7.72
CA GLU A 144 -8.23 -10.22 8.18
C GLU A 144 -8.77 -8.88 7.65
N THR A 145 -8.21 -7.75 8.09
CA THR A 145 -8.65 -6.40 7.67
C THR A 145 -8.73 -6.19 6.15
N ALA A 146 -7.79 -6.75 5.39
CA ALA A 146 -7.71 -6.53 3.96
C ALA A 146 -7.64 -7.85 3.20
N ILE A 147 -8.37 -7.94 2.08
CA ILE A 147 -8.22 -9.07 1.16
C ILE A 147 -6.78 -9.13 0.66
N HIS A 148 -6.17 -10.30 0.77
CA HIS A 148 -4.86 -10.59 0.20
C HIS A 148 -4.75 -12.08 -0.08
N ALA A 149 -3.73 -12.44 -0.86
CA ALA A 149 -3.47 -13.83 -1.18
C ALA A 149 -2.03 -14.20 -0.84
N HIS A 150 -1.87 -15.34 -0.18
CA HIS A 150 -0.61 -16.02 -0.02
C HIS A 150 -0.44 -17.04 -1.14
N PHE A 151 0.71 -17.04 -1.79
CA PHE A 151 1.08 -18.07 -2.76
C PHE A 151 2.43 -18.68 -2.40
N THR A 152 2.61 -19.95 -2.71
CA THR A 152 3.87 -20.65 -2.48
C THR A 152 4.42 -21.13 -3.80
N LEU A 153 5.68 -20.85 -4.07
CA LEU A 153 6.42 -21.36 -5.22
C LEU A 153 7.47 -22.38 -4.76
N ARG A 154 7.86 -23.30 -5.64
CA ARG A 154 9.08 -24.09 -5.44
C ARG A 154 10.30 -23.17 -5.39
N ALA A 155 11.23 -23.43 -4.47
CA ALA A 155 12.38 -22.55 -4.24
C ALA A 155 13.45 -22.55 -5.35
N TYR A 156 13.30 -23.38 -6.37
CA TYR A 156 14.25 -23.57 -7.45
C TYR A 156 13.55 -23.44 -8.81
N ASN A 157 14.22 -22.79 -9.76
CA ASN A 157 13.76 -22.78 -11.13
C ASN A 157 14.01 -24.14 -11.82
N ASP A 158 13.49 -24.29 -13.03
CA ASP A 158 13.63 -25.52 -13.83
C ASP A 158 15.08 -25.86 -14.19
N ASP A 159 15.97 -24.87 -14.18
CA ASP A 159 17.42 -25.01 -14.40
C ASP A 159 18.17 -25.46 -13.12
N GLY A 160 17.46 -25.71 -12.01
CA GLY A 160 18.05 -26.16 -10.74
C GLY A 160 18.81 -25.07 -9.98
N GLU A 161 18.56 -23.80 -10.31
CA GLU A 161 19.07 -22.64 -9.58
C GLU A 161 18.06 -22.15 -8.52
N PRO A 162 18.50 -21.81 -7.30
CA PRO A 162 17.61 -21.21 -6.31
C PRO A 162 17.02 -19.90 -6.84
N ILE A 163 15.72 -19.69 -6.65
CA ILE A 163 15.04 -18.44 -7.06
C ILE A 163 15.73 -17.22 -6.46
N SER A 164 16.17 -17.29 -5.20
CA SER A 164 16.91 -16.20 -4.54
C SER A 164 18.20 -15.78 -5.26
N ASN A 165 18.80 -16.69 -6.04
CA ASN A 165 20.00 -16.42 -6.82
C ASN A 165 19.67 -16.06 -8.27
N ALA A 166 18.64 -16.68 -8.84
CA ALA A 166 18.20 -16.45 -10.21
C ALA A 166 17.55 -15.06 -10.38
N THR A 167 16.95 -14.51 -9.32
CA THR A 167 16.32 -13.18 -9.36
C THR A 167 17.26 -12.05 -8.94
N ARG A 168 17.22 -10.96 -9.70
CA ARG A 168 17.91 -9.69 -9.44
C ARG A 168 16.90 -8.58 -9.12
N LEU A 169 17.39 -7.39 -8.76
CA LEU A 169 16.52 -6.22 -8.51
C LEU A 169 15.62 -5.88 -9.72
N GLY A 170 16.11 -6.09 -10.95
CA GLY A 170 15.33 -5.90 -12.17
C GLY A 170 14.11 -6.80 -12.22
N ASP A 171 14.27 -8.07 -11.84
CA ASP A 171 13.20 -9.07 -11.84
C ASP A 171 12.14 -8.73 -10.79
N MET A 172 12.54 -8.29 -9.59
CA MET A 172 11.59 -7.85 -8.57
C MET A 172 10.76 -6.64 -9.02
N SER A 173 11.38 -5.72 -9.76
CA SER A 173 10.65 -4.61 -10.39
C SER A 173 9.70 -5.08 -11.49
N ALA A 174 10.11 -6.07 -12.28
CA ALA A 174 9.30 -6.67 -13.34
C ALA A 174 8.08 -7.41 -12.76
N LEU A 175 8.20 -8.10 -11.62
CA LEU A 175 7.05 -8.69 -10.93
C LEU A 175 6.01 -7.64 -10.50
N GLN A 176 6.43 -6.42 -10.14
CA GLN A 176 5.47 -5.34 -9.87
C GLN A 176 4.74 -4.86 -11.13
N TYR A 177 5.42 -4.90 -12.29
CA TYR A 177 4.78 -4.58 -13.58
C TYR A 177 3.76 -5.65 -13.94
N LEU A 178 4.17 -6.92 -13.87
CA LEU A 178 3.31 -8.07 -14.10
C LEU A 178 2.06 -8.02 -13.20
N ALA A 179 2.25 -7.76 -11.90
CA ALA A 179 1.15 -7.64 -10.95
C ALA A 179 0.11 -6.59 -11.37
N ALA A 180 0.58 -5.39 -11.72
CA ALA A 180 -0.31 -4.33 -12.18
C ALA A 180 -1.00 -4.70 -13.49
N GLU A 181 -0.27 -5.24 -14.47
CA GLU A 181 -0.81 -5.63 -15.77
C GLU A 181 -1.91 -6.68 -15.63
N VAL A 182 -1.66 -7.76 -14.88
CA VAL A 182 -2.65 -8.83 -14.67
C VAL A 182 -3.87 -8.27 -13.94
N MET A 183 -3.67 -7.52 -12.84
CA MET A 183 -4.80 -6.99 -12.07
C MET A 183 -5.64 -5.97 -12.84
N GLN A 184 -5.03 -5.19 -13.73
CA GLN A 184 -5.73 -4.25 -14.62
C GLN A 184 -6.70 -4.93 -15.59
N ARG A 185 -6.45 -6.19 -15.98
CA ARG A 185 -7.39 -6.98 -16.78
C ARG A 185 -8.72 -7.21 -16.05
N PHE A 186 -8.71 -7.15 -14.71
CA PHE A 186 -9.88 -7.38 -13.86
C PHE A 186 -10.48 -6.08 -13.31
N ALA A 187 -9.64 -5.15 -12.87
CA ALA A 187 -10.01 -3.84 -12.34
C ALA A 187 -9.06 -2.77 -12.91
N PRO A 188 -9.46 -2.02 -13.95
CA PRO A 188 -8.60 -1.05 -14.65
C PRO A 188 -8.06 0.09 -13.75
N GLU A 189 -8.71 0.33 -12.62
CA GLU A 189 -8.32 1.32 -11.61
C GLU A 189 -7.07 0.90 -10.82
N ILE A 190 -6.74 -0.39 -10.80
CA ILE A 190 -5.54 -0.90 -10.12
C ILE A 190 -4.32 -0.51 -10.93
N GLU A 191 -3.25 -0.14 -10.23
CA GLU A 191 -2.04 0.39 -10.83
C GLU A 191 -0.80 -0.26 -10.25
N ARG A 192 0.33 0.10 -10.84
CA ARG A 192 1.64 -0.21 -10.28
C ARG A 192 1.99 0.77 -9.17
N GLY A 193 2.61 0.27 -8.10
CA GLY A 193 3.24 1.11 -7.08
C GLY A 193 4.33 2.05 -7.63
N ASN A 194 4.47 3.23 -7.01
CA ASN A 194 5.52 4.19 -7.35
C ASN A 194 6.91 3.57 -7.13
N ARG A 195 7.81 3.71 -8.11
CA ARG A 195 9.19 3.19 -8.00
C ARG A 195 9.91 3.94 -6.87
N LYS A 196 10.60 3.21 -5.98
CA LYS A 196 11.42 3.80 -4.90
C LYS A 196 12.34 4.93 -5.40
N LYS A 197 13.10 4.70 -6.47
CA LYS A 197 13.99 5.72 -7.05
C LYS A 197 13.23 6.98 -7.53
N ALA A 198 12.02 6.81 -8.07
CA ALA A 198 11.21 7.93 -8.53
C ALA A 198 10.67 8.74 -7.34
N ARG A 199 10.20 8.07 -6.28
CA ARG A 199 9.76 8.71 -5.04
C ARG A 199 10.88 9.55 -4.41
N LEU A 200 12.08 8.98 -4.27
CA LEU A 200 13.25 9.69 -3.73
C LEU A 200 13.64 10.89 -4.61
N LYS A 201 13.60 10.75 -5.94
CA LYS A 201 13.86 11.87 -6.87
C LYS A 201 12.81 12.98 -6.75
N ALA A 202 11.57 12.62 -6.44
CA ALA A 202 10.48 13.58 -6.22
C ALA A 202 10.55 14.27 -4.84
N GLY A 203 11.48 13.88 -3.96
CA GLY A 203 11.64 14.47 -2.63
C GLY A 203 11.02 13.66 -1.49
N ALA A 204 10.65 12.40 -1.71
CA ALA A 204 10.22 11.53 -0.62
C ALA A 204 11.36 11.28 0.38
N ASP A 205 11.04 11.26 1.66
CA ASP A 205 11.98 10.90 2.70
C ASP A 205 12.38 9.42 2.58
N TYR A 206 13.66 9.13 2.83
CA TYR A 206 14.20 7.79 2.68
C TYR A 206 13.48 6.73 3.53
N PRO A 207 13.16 6.99 4.83
CA PRO A 207 12.40 6.08 5.67
C PRO A 207 11.04 5.67 5.07
N ASP A 208 10.33 6.58 4.41
CA ASP A 208 9.00 6.34 3.80
C ASP A 208 9.05 5.38 2.59
N THR A 209 10.26 5.07 2.12
CA THR A 209 10.49 4.13 1.02
C THR A 209 10.99 2.76 1.49
N LEU A 210 11.16 2.57 2.80
CA LEU A 210 11.58 1.32 3.38
C LEU A 210 10.37 0.45 3.74
N HIS A 211 10.54 -0.86 3.56
CA HIS A 211 9.59 -1.80 4.10
C HIS A 211 9.70 -1.76 5.62
N ARG A 212 8.61 -1.38 6.29
CA ARG A 212 8.45 -1.58 7.71
C ARG A 212 7.89 -2.96 7.93
N THR A 213 8.55 -3.72 8.80
CA THR A 213 7.92 -4.94 9.32
C THR A 213 6.64 -4.54 10.03
N VAL A 214 5.72 -5.48 10.00
CA VAL A 214 4.58 -5.55 10.90
C VAL A 214 4.88 -4.96 12.28
N LYS A 215 5.86 -5.52 13.00
CA LYS A 215 6.22 -5.10 14.37
C LYS A 215 6.62 -3.62 14.45
N GLN A 216 7.36 -3.12 13.47
CA GLN A 216 7.78 -1.72 13.42
C GLN A 216 6.59 -0.78 13.24
N LEU A 217 5.69 -1.09 12.30
CA LEU A 217 4.47 -0.29 12.08
C LEU A 217 3.71 -0.05 13.39
N ARG A 218 3.70 -1.04 14.28
CA ARG A 218 2.87 -1.05 15.49
C ARG A 218 3.45 -0.21 16.60
N ALA A 219 4.77 -0.11 16.65
CA ALA A 219 5.46 0.79 17.57
C ALA A 219 5.30 2.25 17.12
N ASP A 220 5.35 2.51 15.81
CA ASP A 220 5.47 3.86 15.27
C ASP A 220 4.11 4.55 15.05
N LEU A 221 3.10 3.81 14.53
CA LEU A 221 1.84 4.40 14.05
C LEU A 221 1.03 5.17 15.09
N PRO A 222 0.91 4.73 16.37
CA PRO A 222 0.19 5.52 17.37
C PRO A 222 0.80 6.91 17.59
N GLN A 223 2.12 7.04 17.52
CA GLN A 223 2.83 8.31 17.68
C GLN A 223 2.69 9.18 16.41
N GLU A 224 2.81 8.56 15.23
CA GLU A 224 2.59 9.24 13.94
C GLU A 224 1.18 9.84 13.88
N LYS A 225 0.16 9.08 14.31
CA LYS A 225 -1.24 9.52 14.34
C LYS A 225 -1.46 10.69 15.28
N ALA A 226 -0.99 10.59 16.53
CA ALA A 226 -1.12 11.68 17.50
C ALA A 226 -0.46 12.98 17.00
N THR A 227 0.68 12.86 16.31
CA THR A 227 1.38 14.01 15.71
C THR A 227 0.55 14.63 14.58
N LEU A 228 0.00 13.81 13.68
CA LEU A 228 -0.84 14.28 12.58
C LEU A 228 -2.14 14.93 13.08
N GLU A 229 -2.78 14.35 14.09
CA GLU A 229 -3.98 14.91 14.73
C GLU A 229 -3.69 16.30 15.33
N ALA A 230 -2.57 16.44 16.05
CA ALA A 230 -2.15 17.72 16.62
C ALA A 230 -1.83 18.77 15.54
N GLU A 231 -1.18 18.38 14.43
CA GLU A 231 -0.93 19.28 13.31
C GLU A 231 -2.23 19.73 12.62
N ILE A 232 -3.18 18.82 12.42
CA ILE A 232 -4.50 19.13 11.86
C ILE A 232 -5.25 20.11 12.77
N GLU A 233 -5.22 19.90 14.08
CA GLU A 233 -5.85 20.79 15.04
C GLU A 233 -5.22 22.19 15.00
N ALA A 234 -3.89 22.29 15.00
CA ALA A 234 -3.17 23.56 14.92
C ALA A 234 -3.51 24.34 13.63
N ILE A 235 -3.48 23.67 12.46
CA ILE A 235 -3.83 24.29 11.17
C ILE A 235 -5.31 24.69 11.14
N SER A 236 -6.19 23.88 11.72
CA SER A 236 -7.62 24.19 11.79
C SER A 236 -7.90 25.42 12.65
N LEU A 237 -7.17 25.59 13.75
CA LEU A 237 -7.24 26.79 14.59
C LEU A 237 -6.76 28.03 13.83
N GLU A 238 -5.62 27.93 13.15
CA GLU A 238 -5.07 29.02 12.33
C GLU A 238 -6.04 29.42 11.20
N LEU A 239 -6.65 28.46 10.52
CA LEU A 239 -7.67 28.71 9.51
C LEU A 239 -8.92 29.39 10.08
N SER A 240 -9.33 29.06 11.31
CA SER A 240 -10.43 29.73 11.99
C SER A 240 -10.12 31.21 12.24
N ASP A 241 -8.92 31.51 12.74
CA ASP A 241 -8.48 32.88 12.98
C ASP A 241 -8.33 33.68 11.68
N GLN A 242 -7.80 33.05 10.63
CA GLN A 242 -7.71 33.64 9.30
C GLN A 242 -9.10 33.93 8.70
N LYS A 243 -10.06 33.00 8.83
CA LYS A 243 -11.46 33.21 8.40
C LYS A 243 -12.07 34.44 9.10
N ALA A 244 -11.91 34.55 10.42
CA ALA A 244 -12.40 35.70 11.17
C ALA A 244 -11.73 37.02 10.71
N SER A 245 -10.43 36.97 10.40
CA SER A 245 -9.64 38.10 9.91
C SER A 245 -10.03 38.53 8.48
N VAL A 246 -10.34 37.57 7.60
CA VAL A 246 -10.88 37.79 6.25
C VAL A 246 -12.26 38.42 6.33
N GLU A 247 -13.15 37.89 7.15
CA GLU A 247 -14.51 38.42 7.33
C GLU A 247 -14.51 39.85 7.88
N LYS A 248 -13.60 40.16 8.83
CA LYS A 248 -13.41 41.54 9.29
C LYS A 248 -12.98 42.47 8.14
N THR A 249 -12.10 42.02 7.26
CA THR A 249 -11.62 42.81 6.12
C THR A 249 -12.73 43.01 5.08
N HIS A 250 -13.52 41.96 4.79
CA HIS A 250 -14.72 42.06 3.95
C HIS A 250 -15.73 43.06 4.51
N ARG A 251 -15.99 43.04 5.83
CA ARG A 251 -16.89 44.02 6.45
C ARG A 251 -16.40 45.46 6.29
N HIS A 252 -15.09 45.70 6.37
CA HIS A 252 -14.53 47.03 6.11
C HIS A 252 -14.69 47.46 4.65
N LEU A 253 -14.47 46.55 3.70
CA LEU A 253 -14.68 46.82 2.27
C LEU A 253 -16.15 47.11 1.95
N ARG A 254 -17.08 46.28 2.42
CA ARG A 254 -18.53 46.50 2.21
C ARG A 254 -18.99 47.85 2.74
N LYS A 255 -18.48 48.30 3.89
CA LYS A 255 -18.80 49.62 4.46
C LYS A 255 -18.30 50.78 3.59
N LEU A 256 -17.17 50.61 2.91
CA LEU A 256 -16.65 51.60 1.97
C LEU A 256 -17.43 51.57 0.64
N GLU A 257 -17.79 50.39 0.16
CA GLU A 257 -18.57 50.21 -1.08
C GLU A 257 -20.00 50.71 -0.97
N ALA A 258 -20.59 50.70 0.21
CA ALA A 258 -21.95 51.21 0.45
C ALA A 258 -22.05 52.76 0.47
N LYS A 259 -20.93 53.49 0.38
CA LYS A 259 -20.94 54.97 0.35
C LYS A 259 -21.18 55.47 -1.07
N ALA A 260 -22.09 56.44 -1.21
CA ALA A 260 -22.45 57.05 -2.50
C ALA A 260 -21.29 57.83 -3.14
N GLU A 261 -20.50 58.53 -2.33
CA GLU A 261 -19.28 59.21 -2.76
C GLU A 261 -18.13 58.88 -1.79
N LEU A 262 -16.95 58.64 -2.35
CA LEU A 262 -15.73 58.32 -1.60
C LEU A 262 -14.73 59.47 -1.71
N THR A 263 -14.14 59.86 -0.58
CA THR A 263 -13.01 60.79 -0.59
C THR A 263 -11.75 60.12 -1.13
N GLU A 264 -10.76 60.88 -1.62
CA GLU A 264 -9.47 60.32 -2.08
C GLU A 264 -8.78 59.42 -1.04
N LYS A 265 -8.89 59.79 0.25
CA LYS A 265 -8.36 58.99 1.37
C LYS A 265 -9.06 57.64 1.49
N GLU A 266 -10.36 57.59 1.21
CA GLU A 266 -11.15 56.35 1.28
C GLU A 266 -10.96 55.46 0.05
N ILE A 267 -10.71 56.05 -1.12
CA ILE A 267 -10.29 55.31 -2.32
C ILE A 267 -8.98 54.57 -2.03
N LYS A 268 -7.96 55.26 -1.50
CA LYS A 268 -6.68 54.63 -1.11
C LYS A 268 -6.85 53.55 -0.03
N ARG A 269 -7.75 53.75 0.94
CA ARG A 269 -8.08 52.73 1.95
C ARG A 269 -8.77 51.51 1.36
N LYS A 270 -9.69 51.68 0.41
CA LYS A 270 -10.38 50.59 -0.29
C LYS A 270 -9.37 49.73 -1.05
N GLU A 271 -8.45 50.36 -1.77
CA GLU A 271 -7.37 49.66 -2.48
C GLU A 271 -6.48 48.86 -1.51
N THR A 272 -6.05 49.49 -0.42
CA THR A 272 -5.24 48.83 0.63
C THR A 272 -5.95 47.62 1.22
N TYR A 273 -7.25 47.73 1.54
CA TYR A 273 -8.01 46.61 2.09
C TYR A 273 -8.28 45.51 1.06
N SER A 274 -8.40 45.85 -0.22
CA SER A 274 -8.56 44.87 -1.30
C SER A 274 -7.29 44.03 -1.47
N GLN A 275 -6.12 44.68 -1.56
CA GLN A 275 -4.82 43.99 -1.61
C GLN A 275 -4.59 43.12 -0.36
N ARG A 276 -4.95 43.63 0.83
CA ARG A 276 -4.85 42.86 2.07
C ARG A 276 -5.79 41.66 2.09
N LEU A 277 -6.99 41.79 1.52
CA LEU A 277 -7.95 40.70 1.41
C LEU A 277 -7.41 39.61 0.49
N GLU A 278 -6.93 39.96 -0.70
CA GLU A 278 -6.33 39.02 -1.65
C GLU A 278 -5.17 38.26 -1.01
N LYS A 279 -4.26 38.96 -0.31
CA LYS A 279 -3.14 38.33 0.39
C LYS A 279 -3.60 37.33 1.47
N LYS A 280 -4.65 37.68 2.23
CA LYS A 280 -5.20 36.79 3.27
C LYS A 280 -5.91 35.58 2.66
N GLN A 281 -6.65 35.78 1.57
CA GLN A 281 -7.31 34.68 0.86
C GLN A 281 -6.30 33.72 0.24
N ALA A 282 -5.18 34.24 -0.31
CA ALA A 282 -4.09 33.41 -0.81
C ALA A 282 -3.44 32.57 0.29
N ALA A 283 -3.10 33.18 1.44
CA ALA A 283 -2.55 32.46 2.59
C ALA A 283 -3.52 31.39 3.11
N MET A 284 -4.80 31.72 3.24
CA MET A 284 -5.83 30.77 3.66
C MET A 284 -5.98 29.60 2.68
N ALA A 285 -5.87 29.85 1.37
CA ALA A 285 -5.91 28.79 0.36
C ALA A 285 -4.68 27.86 0.45
N GLU A 286 -3.51 28.37 0.83
CA GLU A 286 -2.31 27.58 1.07
C GLU A 286 -2.47 26.70 2.31
N ASP A 287 -2.96 27.26 3.42
CA ASP A 287 -3.21 26.50 4.65
C ASP A 287 -4.33 25.46 4.49
N MET A 288 -5.35 25.75 3.67
CA MET A 288 -6.36 24.75 3.31
C MET A 288 -5.74 23.55 2.56
N LYS A 289 -4.84 23.79 1.60
CA LYS A 289 -4.13 22.71 0.90
C LYS A 289 -3.23 21.91 1.85
N ARG A 290 -2.58 22.60 2.79
CA ARG A 290 -1.77 21.95 3.83
C ARG A 290 -2.64 21.07 4.73
N LEU A 291 -3.81 21.55 5.14
CA LEU A 291 -4.78 20.80 5.93
C LEU A 291 -5.25 19.54 5.18
N GLU A 292 -5.67 19.67 3.92
CA GLU A 292 -6.08 18.53 3.08
C GLU A 292 -4.97 17.48 2.96
N THR A 293 -3.72 17.92 2.79
CA THR A 293 -2.56 17.03 2.71
C THR A 293 -2.34 16.27 4.02
N ARG A 294 -2.45 16.95 5.17
CA ARG A 294 -2.31 16.31 6.48
C ARG A 294 -3.46 15.36 6.79
N GLN A 295 -4.68 15.71 6.43
CA GLN A 295 -5.84 14.82 6.55
C GLN A 295 -5.64 13.54 5.72
N ALA A 296 -5.17 13.65 4.47
CA ALA A 296 -4.85 12.48 3.65
C ALA A 296 -3.72 11.62 4.24
N SER A 297 -2.73 12.24 4.88
CA SER A 297 -1.67 11.51 5.62
C SER A 297 -2.23 10.80 6.84
N LEU A 298 -3.12 11.44 7.60
CA LEU A 298 -3.79 10.84 8.75
C LEU A 298 -4.67 9.65 8.33
N GLU A 299 -5.46 9.79 7.27
CA GLU A 299 -6.24 8.68 6.70
C GLU A 299 -5.33 7.51 6.30
N THR A 300 -4.18 7.81 5.68
CA THR A 300 -3.20 6.78 5.31
C THR A 300 -2.60 6.11 6.55
N ALA A 301 -2.24 6.88 7.57
CA ALA A 301 -1.71 6.36 8.84
C ALA A 301 -2.75 5.52 9.58
N MET A 302 -4.01 5.94 9.62
CA MET A 302 -5.12 5.17 10.18
C MET A 302 -5.37 3.88 9.40
N ALA A 303 -5.25 3.90 8.07
CA ALA A 303 -5.34 2.69 7.26
C ALA A 303 -4.17 1.73 7.55
N GLN A 304 -2.95 2.25 7.69
CA GLN A 304 -1.78 1.46 8.09
C GLN A 304 -1.91 0.95 9.53
N GLU A 305 -2.51 1.72 10.43
CA GLU A 305 -2.76 1.36 11.82
C GLU A 305 -3.81 0.27 11.90
N ALA A 306 -4.89 0.37 11.13
CA ALA A 306 -5.84 -0.73 10.96
C ALA A 306 -5.15 -1.98 10.40
N GLU A 307 -4.23 -1.84 9.44
CA GLU A 307 -3.42 -2.96 8.94
C GLU A 307 -2.41 -3.46 9.99
N ALA A 308 -1.95 -2.64 10.93
CA ALA A 308 -0.88 -2.94 11.88
C ALA A 308 -1.39 -3.42 13.24
N ILE A 309 -2.43 -2.83 13.83
CA ILE A 309 -3.17 -3.34 15.00
C ILE A 309 -3.64 -4.76 14.73
N GLU A 310 -4.09 -5.01 13.49
CA GLU A 310 -4.40 -6.34 13.00
C GLU A 310 -3.21 -7.29 13.03
N LYS A 311 -2.00 -6.79 13.19
CA LYS A 311 -0.84 -7.64 13.38
C LYS A 311 -0.34 -7.79 14.83
N GLU A 312 -1.05 -7.29 15.86
CA GLU A 312 -0.66 -7.43 17.33
C GLU A 312 -1.26 -8.66 17.86
N LYS A 313 -2.55 -8.70 17.58
CA LYS A 313 -3.39 -9.81 17.86
C LYS A 313 -2.73 -11.05 17.20
N GLN A 314 -1.98 -10.83 16.12
CA GLN A 314 -1.09 -11.73 15.37
C GLN A 314 0.12 -12.38 16.03
N ALA A 315 0.54 -11.93 17.21
CA ALA A 315 1.77 -12.39 17.85
C ALA A 315 1.58 -12.88 19.30
N VAL A 316 0.35 -12.95 19.80
CA VAL A 316 -0.06 -13.60 21.06
C VAL A 316 -0.83 -14.88 20.71
#